data_AF-A0A5B8YJY1-F1
#
_entry.id   AF-A0A5B8YJY1-F1
#
_cell.length_a   1.000
_cell.length_b   1.000
_cell.length_c   1.000
_cell.angle_alpha   90.00
_cell.angle_beta   90.00
_cell.angle_gamma   90.00
#
_symmetry.space_group_name_H-M   'P 1'
#
loop_
_entity.id
_entity.type
_entity.pdbx_description
1 polymer ?
#
loop_
_entity_poly.entity_id
_entity_poly.type
_entity_poly.pdbx_seq_one_letter_code
_entity_poly.pdbx_strand_id
1 'polypeptide(L)'
;MSKTKKDQKEILEKLGIESLNPMQMEALDAISSNASVVLLSPTGTGKTLAFLLPILEDLDPECRNIQVLILVPSRELAIQIEQVIREMGSGYKANAVYGGRAFSKDKIELSHPPAILVGTPGRVGDHLRRGTFAIENITTLVLDEFDKSLEVGFEEEMREILATLPKLRKKVLTSATQEIEIPAFAGIKDPVYINYLSSGKAQLNVKTIKSPSRDKLDTLVDLLSPLRNSPGIIFCNFKDTIQEVSDHLFKNKINHGIFHGGMEQKDRERSLIKFRNGTYQLLLATDLAARGIDVPEIQFIIHYQLPHSAPEFTHRNGRTARMNQKGTAYVLHWEKEDLPDFITPTPDEKVKKMDAQTSITWETLFISGGRKDKISKGDIAGLFLKQGNLQKEELGNIELKQDCAFVAVPAEKAGELIAELNNSRLKRKKVRVSLI
;
A
#
# COMPACT_ATOMS: atom_id res chain seq x y z
N MET A 1 -0.97 -28.35 -23.47
CA MET A 1 -1.69 -28.44 -22.19
C MET A 1 -0.84 -27.75 -21.13
N SER A 2 -1.11 -26.47 -20.83
CA SER A 2 -0.35 -25.72 -19.83
C SER A 2 -0.80 -26.16 -18.45
N LYS A 3 0.09 -26.67 -17.60
CA LYS A 3 -0.20 -26.91 -16.17
C LYS A 3 -0.78 -25.60 -15.58
N THR A 4 -2.05 -25.61 -15.21
CA THR A 4 -2.85 -24.37 -15.11
C THR A 4 -2.91 -23.74 -13.72
N LYS A 5 -2.32 -24.36 -12.69
CA LYS A 5 -2.30 -23.84 -11.33
C LYS A 5 -0.97 -24.10 -10.66
N LYS A 6 -0.45 -23.07 -10.01
CA LYS A 6 0.78 -23.15 -9.24
C LYS A 6 0.49 -23.72 -7.86
N ASP A 7 1.35 -24.63 -7.40
CA ASP A 7 1.37 -25.03 -5.99
C ASP A 7 2.01 -23.94 -5.11
N GLN A 8 1.92 -24.10 -3.79
CA GLN A 8 2.50 -23.17 -2.82
C GLN A 8 3.99 -22.90 -3.09
N LYS A 9 4.76 -23.94 -3.44
CA LYS A 9 6.19 -23.83 -3.69
C LYS A 9 6.48 -22.96 -4.93
N GLU A 10 5.77 -23.20 -6.03
CA GLU A 10 5.89 -22.43 -7.27
C GLU A 10 5.45 -20.96 -7.10
N ILE A 11 4.56 -20.67 -6.15
CA ILE A 11 4.17 -19.30 -5.77
C ILE A 11 5.31 -18.64 -4.98
N LEU A 12 5.83 -19.30 -3.95
CA LEU A 12 6.92 -18.77 -3.12
C LEU A 12 8.19 -18.51 -3.93
N GLU A 13 8.58 -19.44 -4.80
CA GLU A 13 9.72 -19.27 -5.72
C GLU A 13 9.54 -18.04 -6.63
N LYS A 14 8.33 -17.83 -7.14
CA LYS A 14 8.03 -16.67 -8.01
C LYS A 14 8.09 -15.34 -7.25
N LEU A 15 7.70 -15.35 -5.98
CA LEU A 15 7.78 -14.19 -5.10
C LEU A 15 9.20 -13.97 -4.53
N GLY A 16 10.13 -14.91 -4.75
CA GLY A 16 11.48 -14.86 -4.18
C GLY A 16 11.48 -15.07 -2.66
N ILE A 17 10.52 -15.83 -2.12
CA ILE A 17 10.40 -16.13 -0.70
C ILE A 17 10.98 -17.52 -0.44
N GLU A 18 12.07 -17.58 0.31
CA GLU A 18 12.75 -18.86 0.64
C GLU A 18 11.94 -19.72 1.61
N SER A 19 11.33 -19.10 2.62
CA SER A 19 10.53 -19.78 3.63
C SER A 19 9.48 -18.86 4.25
N LEU A 20 8.39 -19.45 4.73
CA LEU A 20 7.36 -18.74 5.50
C LEU A 20 7.84 -18.46 6.92
N ASN A 21 7.44 -17.32 7.47
CA ASN A 21 7.71 -17.00 8.87
C ASN A 21 6.73 -17.75 9.82
N PRO A 22 7.00 -17.81 11.14
CA PRO A 22 6.15 -18.54 12.08
C PRO A 22 4.66 -18.15 12.04
N MET A 23 4.36 -16.85 11.96
CA MET A 23 2.99 -16.36 11.86
C MET A 23 2.29 -16.86 10.59
N GLN A 24 2.99 -16.85 9.45
CA GLN A 24 2.47 -17.35 8.18
C GLN A 24 2.22 -18.85 8.19
N MET A 25 3.08 -19.63 8.84
CA MET A 25 2.89 -21.08 8.98
C MET A 25 1.66 -21.40 9.86
N GLU A 26 1.56 -20.79 11.04
CA GLU A 26 0.42 -21.00 11.94
C GLU A 26 -0.90 -20.53 11.30
N ALA A 27 -0.88 -19.40 10.60
CA ALA A 27 -2.03 -18.89 9.86
C ALA A 27 -2.45 -19.83 8.73
N LEU A 28 -1.50 -20.41 7.99
CA LEU A 28 -1.78 -21.38 6.94
C LEU A 28 -2.51 -22.60 7.52
N ASP A 29 -1.98 -23.19 8.60
CA ASP A 29 -2.56 -24.38 9.23
C ASP A 29 -3.97 -24.10 9.79
N ALA A 30 -4.15 -22.98 10.49
CA ALA A 30 -5.42 -22.63 11.09
C ALA A 30 -6.48 -22.26 10.05
N ILE A 31 -6.13 -21.47 9.04
CA ILE A 31 -7.08 -21.06 7.99
C ILE A 31 -7.50 -22.24 7.15
N SER A 32 -6.61 -23.21 6.88
CA SER A 32 -6.96 -24.44 6.17
C SER A 32 -7.94 -25.30 6.97
N SER A 33 -7.74 -25.40 8.29
CA SER A 33 -8.47 -26.36 9.14
C SER A 33 -9.73 -25.81 9.80
N ASN A 34 -9.93 -24.49 9.83
CA ASN A 34 -11.01 -23.86 10.61
C ASN A 34 -11.92 -22.97 9.76
N ALA A 35 -13.19 -22.89 10.18
CA ALA A 35 -14.20 -22.05 9.54
C ALA A 35 -14.06 -20.56 9.92
N SER A 36 -13.49 -20.25 11.09
CA SER A 36 -13.34 -18.88 11.58
C SER A 36 -11.96 -18.71 12.21
N VAL A 37 -11.20 -17.73 11.71
CA VAL A 37 -9.85 -17.42 12.21
C VAL A 37 -9.72 -15.92 12.43
N VAL A 38 -9.12 -15.54 13.57
CA VAL A 38 -8.74 -14.17 13.89
C VAL A 38 -7.22 -14.11 13.97
N LEU A 39 -6.61 -13.38 13.05
CA LEU A 39 -5.17 -13.18 12.96
C LEU A 39 -4.79 -11.78 13.44
N LEU A 40 -4.19 -11.71 14.63
CA LEU A 40 -3.70 -10.48 15.22
C LEU A 40 -2.19 -10.37 15.00
N SER A 41 -1.77 -9.42 14.16
CA SER A 41 -0.34 -9.23 13.86
C SER A 41 -0.07 -7.80 13.37
N PRO A 42 1.10 -7.20 13.66
CA PRO A 42 1.45 -5.86 13.21
C PRO A 42 1.40 -5.71 11.68
N THR A 43 1.30 -4.48 11.18
CA THR A 43 1.45 -4.22 9.73
C THR A 43 2.85 -4.61 9.26
N GLY A 44 2.97 -5.13 8.04
CA GLY A 44 4.27 -5.48 7.44
C GLY A 44 4.81 -6.87 7.80
N THR A 45 4.08 -7.69 8.58
CA THR A 45 4.47 -9.07 8.92
C THR A 45 4.15 -10.11 7.84
N GLY A 46 3.54 -9.68 6.72
CA GLY A 46 3.16 -10.56 5.63
C GLY A 46 1.80 -11.25 5.79
N LYS A 47 0.87 -10.64 6.54
CA LYS A 47 -0.52 -11.13 6.75
C LYS A 47 -1.25 -11.46 5.44
N THR A 48 -1.08 -10.64 4.42
CA THR A 48 -1.71 -10.84 3.11
C THR A 48 -1.35 -12.20 2.50
N LEU A 49 -0.06 -12.57 2.53
CA LEU A 49 0.37 -13.87 2.06
C LEU A 49 -0.17 -15.00 2.95
N ALA A 50 -0.19 -14.77 4.27
CA ALA A 50 -0.64 -15.73 5.27
C ALA A 50 -2.08 -16.21 5.03
N PHE A 51 -3.01 -15.31 4.72
CA PHE A 51 -4.39 -15.72 4.40
C PHE A 51 -4.58 -16.11 2.93
N LEU A 52 -3.82 -15.56 1.98
CA LEU A 52 -4.02 -15.86 0.56
C LEU A 52 -3.60 -17.28 0.19
N LEU A 53 -2.48 -17.78 0.73
CA LEU A 53 -1.98 -19.13 0.40
C LEU A 53 -3.03 -20.23 0.63
N PRO A 54 -3.57 -20.42 1.85
CA PRO A 54 -4.58 -21.47 2.09
C PRO A 54 -5.90 -21.20 1.34
N ILE A 55 -6.29 -19.93 1.15
CA ILE A 55 -7.52 -19.59 0.42
C ILE A 55 -7.41 -19.96 -1.07
N LEU A 56 -6.24 -19.79 -1.69
CA LEU A 56 -6.04 -20.12 -3.10
C LEU A 56 -6.10 -21.63 -3.37
N GLU A 57 -5.68 -22.44 -2.40
CA GLU A 57 -5.76 -23.90 -2.47
C GLU A 57 -7.22 -24.40 -2.44
N ASP A 58 -8.09 -23.72 -1.69
CA ASP A 58 -9.51 -24.05 -1.56
C ASP A 58 -10.38 -23.66 -2.78
N LEU A 59 -9.85 -22.87 -3.71
CA LEU A 59 -10.61 -22.38 -4.86
C LEU A 59 -10.92 -23.49 -5.88
N ASP A 60 -12.17 -23.52 -6.35
CA ASP A 60 -12.60 -24.41 -7.42
C ASP A 60 -12.14 -23.86 -8.80
N PRO A 61 -11.35 -24.62 -9.59
CA PRO A 61 -10.97 -24.22 -10.96
C PRO A 61 -12.14 -23.97 -11.90
N GLU A 62 -13.20 -24.77 -11.76
CA GLU A 62 -14.28 -24.84 -12.74
C GLU A 62 -15.36 -23.79 -12.45
N CYS A 63 -15.36 -23.25 -11.23
CA CYS A 63 -16.24 -22.16 -10.84
C CYS A 63 -15.81 -20.84 -11.50
N ARG A 64 -16.69 -20.31 -12.36
CA ARG A 64 -16.49 -19.03 -13.08
C ARG A 64 -17.03 -17.81 -12.35
N ASN A 65 -17.56 -18.00 -11.14
CA ASN A 65 -18.12 -16.95 -10.30
C ASN A 65 -17.12 -16.51 -9.21
N ILE A 66 -17.47 -15.44 -8.51
CA ILE A 66 -16.69 -14.99 -7.35
C ILE A 66 -16.85 -16.00 -6.23
N GLN A 67 -15.72 -16.43 -5.66
CA GLN A 67 -15.64 -17.40 -4.57
C GLN A 67 -15.18 -16.76 -3.26
N VAL A 68 -14.32 -15.75 -3.37
CA VAL A 68 -13.72 -15.06 -2.23
C VAL A 68 -14.03 -13.57 -2.31
N LEU A 69 -14.54 -13.02 -1.20
CA LEU A 69 -14.67 -11.58 -1.00
C LEU A 69 -13.67 -11.12 0.07
N ILE A 70 -12.85 -10.12 -0.26
CA ILE A 70 -11.90 -9.49 0.67
C ILE A 70 -12.33 -8.03 0.86
N LEU A 71 -12.76 -7.69 2.07
CA LEU A 71 -13.11 -6.32 2.44
C LEU A 71 -11.92 -5.64 3.12
N VAL A 72 -11.65 -4.40 2.70
CA VAL A 72 -10.51 -3.60 3.17
C VAL A 72 -10.91 -2.14 3.45
N PRO A 73 -10.27 -1.45 4.40
CA PRO A 73 -10.60 -0.07 4.77
C PRO A 73 -10.17 0.99 3.75
N SER A 74 -9.24 0.70 2.84
CA SER A 74 -8.70 1.71 1.92
C SER A 74 -8.63 1.23 0.48
N ARG A 75 -8.67 2.20 -0.45
CA ARG A 75 -8.53 1.95 -1.90
C ARG A 75 -7.15 1.41 -2.21
N GLU A 76 -6.15 1.92 -1.53
CA GLU A 76 -4.74 1.58 -1.69
C GLU A 76 -4.50 0.13 -1.27
N LEU A 77 -5.05 -0.31 -0.14
CA LEU A 77 -4.96 -1.70 0.29
C LEU A 77 -5.65 -2.64 -0.69
N ALA A 78 -6.80 -2.24 -1.24
CA ALA A 78 -7.51 -3.05 -2.25
C ALA A 78 -6.63 -3.31 -3.48
N ILE A 79 -5.98 -2.26 -3.99
CA ILE A 79 -5.08 -2.33 -5.15
C ILE A 79 -3.84 -3.17 -4.80
N GLN A 80 -3.29 -2.99 -3.59
CA GLN A 80 -2.11 -3.73 -3.13
C GLN A 80 -2.39 -5.23 -3.08
N ILE A 81 -3.51 -5.66 -2.47
CA ILE A 81 -3.87 -7.08 -2.39
C ILE A 81 -4.13 -7.65 -3.80
N GLU A 82 -4.83 -6.92 -4.68
CA GLU A 82 -5.02 -7.34 -6.08
C GLU A 82 -3.68 -7.55 -6.79
N GLN A 83 -2.70 -6.67 -6.55
CA GLN A 83 -1.36 -6.78 -7.11
C GLN A 83 -0.61 -7.99 -6.54
N VAL A 84 -0.66 -8.24 -5.23
CA VAL A 84 -0.06 -9.42 -4.59
C VAL A 84 -0.62 -10.71 -5.21
N ILE A 85 -1.95 -10.84 -5.33
CA ILE A 85 -2.58 -12.02 -5.95
C ILE A 85 -2.08 -12.22 -7.40
N ARG A 86 -1.92 -11.13 -8.14
CA ARG A 86 -1.42 -11.17 -9.52
C ARG A 86 0.05 -11.60 -9.59
N GLU A 87 0.87 -11.11 -8.66
CA GLU A 87 2.29 -11.44 -8.58
C GLU A 87 2.51 -12.90 -8.20
N MET A 88 1.71 -13.43 -7.26
CA MET A 88 1.66 -14.87 -6.95
C MET A 88 1.46 -15.70 -8.22
N GLY A 89 0.63 -15.22 -9.15
CA GLY A 89 0.42 -15.88 -10.44
C GLY A 89 -0.19 -17.27 -10.33
N SER A 90 -1.10 -17.45 -9.37
CA SER A 90 -1.80 -18.70 -9.08
C SER A 90 -2.67 -19.21 -10.23
N GLY A 91 -2.96 -18.35 -11.22
CA GLY A 91 -3.87 -18.64 -12.34
C GLY A 91 -5.28 -18.12 -12.11
N TYR A 92 -5.62 -17.71 -10.88
CA TYR A 92 -6.92 -17.11 -10.58
C TYR A 92 -6.94 -15.62 -10.90
N LYS A 93 -8.08 -15.18 -11.45
CA LYS A 93 -8.34 -13.76 -11.70
C LYS A 93 -8.78 -13.09 -10.38
N ALA A 94 -8.18 -11.93 -10.09
CA ALA A 94 -8.60 -11.04 -9.02
C ALA A 94 -8.84 -9.63 -9.57
N ASN A 95 -9.87 -8.96 -9.05
CA ASN A 95 -10.14 -7.55 -9.33
C ASN A 95 -10.31 -6.78 -8.01
N ALA A 96 -9.87 -5.52 -7.96
CA ALA A 96 -10.21 -4.58 -6.90
C ALA A 96 -11.37 -3.66 -7.31
N VAL A 97 -12.32 -3.41 -6.42
CA VAL A 97 -13.39 -2.42 -6.57
C VAL A 97 -13.41 -1.44 -5.40
N TYR A 98 -13.40 -0.14 -5.71
CA TYR A 98 -13.33 0.92 -4.71
C TYR A 98 -13.89 2.24 -5.23
N GLY A 99 -14.24 3.15 -4.32
CA GLY A 99 -14.77 4.47 -4.66
C GLY A 99 -13.78 5.34 -5.45
N GLY A 100 -14.28 6.36 -6.17
CA GLY A 100 -13.45 7.28 -6.96
C GLY A 100 -13.12 6.78 -8.38
N ARG A 101 -13.54 5.58 -8.76
CA ARG A 101 -13.51 5.07 -10.14
C ARG A 101 -14.93 5.04 -10.73
N ALA A 102 -15.04 5.27 -12.04
CA ALA A 102 -16.32 5.19 -12.75
C ALA A 102 -16.95 3.79 -12.62
N PHE A 103 -18.20 3.72 -12.17
CA PHE A 103 -18.94 2.46 -11.96
C PHE A 103 -19.07 1.63 -13.24
N SER A 104 -19.17 2.29 -14.40
CA SER A 104 -19.21 1.62 -15.69
C SER A 104 -17.97 0.75 -15.96
N LYS A 105 -16.78 1.16 -15.48
CA LYS A 105 -15.57 0.35 -15.61
C LYS A 105 -15.66 -0.93 -14.79
N ASP A 106 -16.10 -0.83 -13.54
CA ASP A 106 -16.28 -1.99 -12.66
C ASP A 106 -17.29 -2.96 -13.26
N LYS A 107 -18.41 -2.45 -13.78
CA LYS A 107 -19.44 -3.27 -14.45
C LYS A 107 -18.89 -4.03 -15.65
N ILE A 108 -18.06 -3.39 -16.47
CA ILE A 108 -17.41 -4.04 -17.62
C ILE A 108 -16.41 -5.11 -17.12
N GLU A 109 -15.61 -4.80 -16.10
CA GLU A 109 -14.62 -5.75 -15.58
C GLU A 109 -15.25 -6.96 -14.89
N LEU A 110 -16.38 -6.75 -14.19
CA LEU A 110 -17.16 -7.78 -13.48
C LEU A 110 -18.09 -8.59 -14.39
N SER A 111 -18.34 -8.15 -15.63
CA SER A 111 -19.00 -8.99 -16.65
C SER A 111 -18.23 -10.29 -16.93
N HIS A 112 -16.94 -10.31 -16.60
CA HIS A 112 -16.10 -11.49 -16.55
C HIS A 112 -15.65 -11.68 -15.09
N PRO A 113 -16.45 -12.35 -14.24
CA PRO A 113 -16.21 -12.35 -12.80
C PRO A 113 -14.81 -12.87 -12.45
N PRO A 114 -14.12 -12.22 -11.48
CA PRO A 114 -12.91 -12.79 -10.90
C PRO A 114 -13.26 -13.94 -9.95
N ALA A 115 -12.31 -14.82 -9.64
CA ALA A 115 -12.48 -15.78 -8.54
C ALA A 115 -12.40 -15.06 -7.17
N ILE A 116 -11.60 -13.98 -7.10
CA ILE A 116 -11.36 -13.19 -5.89
C ILE A 116 -11.77 -11.73 -6.16
N LEU A 117 -12.71 -11.20 -5.39
CA LEU A 117 -13.06 -9.79 -5.40
C LEU A 117 -12.49 -9.12 -4.15
N VAL A 118 -11.65 -8.10 -4.35
CA VAL A 118 -11.15 -7.25 -3.27
C VAL A 118 -11.88 -5.91 -3.33
N GLY A 119 -12.29 -5.33 -2.21
CA GLY A 119 -12.88 -4.00 -2.29
C GLY A 119 -13.16 -3.30 -0.98
N THR A 120 -13.40 -1.99 -1.08
CA THR A 120 -13.85 -1.18 0.05
C THR A 120 -15.34 -1.42 0.31
N PRO A 121 -15.80 -1.53 1.58
CA PRO A 121 -17.19 -1.84 1.93
C PRO A 121 -18.22 -1.03 1.16
N GLY A 122 -18.12 0.30 1.14
CA GLY A 122 -19.10 1.14 0.43
C GLY A 122 -19.26 0.84 -1.05
N ARG A 123 -18.18 0.49 -1.76
CA ARG A 123 -18.25 0.13 -3.19
C ARG A 123 -18.78 -1.27 -3.41
N VAL A 124 -18.37 -2.23 -2.58
CA VAL A 124 -18.88 -3.61 -2.64
C VAL A 124 -20.39 -3.62 -2.36
N GLY A 125 -20.86 -2.88 -1.35
CA GLY A 125 -22.28 -2.72 -1.04
C GLY A 125 -23.08 -2.15 -2.22
N ASP A 126 -22.56 -1.13 -2.92
CA ASP A 126 -23.21 -0.57 -4.12
C ASP A 126 -23.34 -1.62 -5.26
N HIS A 127 -22.35 -2.49 -5.42
CA HIS A 127 -22.40 -3.59 -6.39
C HIS A 127 -23.41 -4.68 -6.03
N LEU A 128 -23.54 -5.01 -4.74
CA LEU A 128 -24.50 -5.99 -4.22
C LEU A 128 -25.94 -5.48 -4.36
N ARG A 129 -26.22 -4.23 -3.94
CA ARG A 129 -27.55 -3.59 -4.10
C ARG A 129 -28.02 -3.57 -5.55
N ARG A 130 -27.09 -3.41 -6.49
CA ARG A 130 -27.38 -3.37 -7.93
C ARG A 130 -27.35 -4.74 -8.61
N GLY A 131 -27.04 -5.82 -7.89
CA GLY A 131 -26.97 -7.17 -8.45
C GLY A 131 -25.97 -7.33 -9.59
N THR A 132 -24.82 -6.66 -9.50
CA THR A 132 -23.84 -6.64 -10.61
C THR A 132 -22.99 -7.89 -10.75
N PHE A 133 -22.99 -8.76 -9.75
CA PHE A 133 -22.33 -10.07 -9.78
C PHE A 133 -23.12 -11.10 -8.97
N ALA A 134 -22.91 -12.37 -9.31
CA ALA A 134 -23.46 -13.53 -8.63
C ALA A 134 -22.81 -13.73 -7.25
N ILE A 135 -23.63 -13.98 -6.22
CA ILE A 135 -23.18 -14.16 -4.82
C ILE A 135 -23.20 -15.62 -4.36
N GLU A 136 -23.79 -16.50 -5.17
CA GLU A 136 -24.13 -17.88 -4.81
C GLU A 136 -22.93 -18.79 -4.60
N ASN A 137 -21.74 -18.35 -5.02
CA ASN A 137 -20.49 -19.06 -4.90
C ASN A 137 -19.52 -18.41 -3.90
N ILE A 138 -19.88 -17.25 -3.32
CA ILE A 138 -19.04 -16.59 -2.32
C ILE A 138 -19.13 -17.38 -1.01
N THR A 139 -18.11 -18.20 -0.76
CA THR A 139 -18.01 -19.08 0.42
C THR A 139 -16.98 -18.61 1.42
N THR A 140 -16.06 -17.73 1.02
CA THR A 140 -14.97 -17.23 1.85
C THR A 140 -15.02 -15.71 1.94
N LEU A 141 -14.98 -15.19 3.17
CA LEU A 141 -14.88 -13.76 3.47
C LEU A 141 -13.59 -13.49 4.23
N VAL A 142 -12.85 -12.47 3.79
CA VAL A 142 -11.72 -11.90 4.52
C VAL A 142 -12.04 -10.47 4.91
N LEU A 143 -11.85 -10.13 6.18
CA LEU A 143 -11.94 -8.78 6.73
C LEU A 143 -10.51 -8.36 7.12
N ASP A 144 -9.81 -7.68 6.23
CA ASP A 144 -8.41 -7.28 6.43
C ASP A 144 -8.31 -5.86 6.99
N GLU A 145 -7.46 -5.65 8.00
CA GLU A 145 -7.42 -4.40 8.80
C GLU A 145 -8.82 -4.03 9.35
N PHE A 146 -9.42 -4.96 10.11
CA PHE A 146 -10.80 -4.84 10.57
C PHE A 146 -11.02 -3.73 11.61
N ASP A 147 -10.10 -3.55 12.56
CA ASP A 147 -10.04 -2.36 13.45
C ASP A 147 -10.28 -1.11 12.64
N LYS A 148 -9.52 -1.03 11.55
CA LYS A 148 -9.52 0.18 10.78
C LYS A 148 -10.81 0.40 10.02
N SER A 149 -11.42 -0.68 9.54
CA SER A 149 -12.73 -0.60 8.90
C SER A 149 -13.79 -0.01 9.84
N LEU A 150 -13.73 -0.36 11.14
CA LEU A 150 -14.60 0.24 12.16
C LEU A 150 -14.26 1.71 12.43
N GLU A 151 -12.98 2.05 12.58
CA GLU A 151 -12.54 3.45 12.79
C GLU A 151 -12.95 4.40 11.64
N VAL A 152 -13.05 3.90 10.40
CA VAL A 152 -13.49 4.69 9.23
C VAL A 152 -15.02 4.81 9.17
N GLY A 153 -15.74 4.03 9.97
CA GLY A 153 -17.20 4.04 10.01
C GLY A 153 -17.86 3.11 8.98
N PHE A 154 -17.18 2.05 8.51
CA PHE A 154 -17.77 1.09 7.56
C PHE A 154 -18.65 0.02 8.21
N GLU A 155 -19.07 0.22 9.46
CA GLU A 155 -19.81 -0.78 10.22
C GLU A 155 -21.11 -1.19 9.51
N GLU A 156 -21.91 -0.20 9.10
CA GLU A 156 -23.21 -0.43 8.49
C GLU A 156 -23.09 -1.05 7.09
N GLU A 157 -22.13 -0.61 6.28
CA GLU A 157 -21.89 -1.24 4.98
C GLU A 157 -21.42 -2.68 5.11
N MET A 158 -20.54 -2.98 6.07
CA MET A 158 -20.12 -4.36 6.33
C MET A 158 -21.29 -5.21 6.82
N ARG A 159 -22.12 -4.70 7.74
CA ARG A 159 -23.35 -5.36 8.20
C ARG A 159 -24.27 -5.72 7.05
N GLU A 160 -24.53 -4.77 6.14
CA GLU A 160 -25.34 -4.99 4.94
C GLU A 160 -24.74 -6.06 4.03
N ILE A 161 -23.43 -5.97 3.73
CA ILE A 161 -22.73 -6.95 2.90
C ILE A 161 -22.88 -8.35 3.48
N LEU A 162 -22.56 -8.54 4.76
CA LEU A 162 -22.57 -9.86 5.39
C LEU A 162 -23.99 -10.46 5.44
N ALA A 163 -25.02 -9.63 5.63
CA ALA A 163 -26.41 -10.07 5.59
C ALA A 163 -26.83 -10.62 4.22
N THR A 164 -26.20 -10.16 3.13
CA THR A 164 -26.48 -10.64 1.77
C THR A 164 -25.72 -11.91 1.37
N LEU A 165 -24.77 -12.40 2.18
CA LEU A 165 -23.89 -13.52 1.83
C LEU A 165 -24.23 -14.79 2.64
N PRO A 166 -25.32 -15.51 2.33
CA PRO A 166 -25.82 -16.62 3.15
C PRO A 166 -24.96 -17.89 3.10
N LYS A 167 -24.04 -17.99 2.13
CA LYS A 167 -23.24 -19.21 1.87
C LYS A 167 -21.80 -19.14 2.42
N LEU A 168 -21.50 -18.14 3.26
CA LEU A 168 -20.19 -18.04 3.89
C LEU A 168 -19.93 -19.26 4.80
N ARG A 169 -18.85 -19.98 4.49
CA ARG A 169 -18.34 -21.13 5.25
C ARG A 169 -17.03 -20.81 5.96
N LYS A 170 -16.23 -19.90 5.39
CA LYS A 170 -14.93 -19.51 5.91
C LYS A 170 -14.89 -17.99 6.12
N LYS A 171 -14.44 -17.57 7.31
CA LYS A 171 -14.23 -16.17 7.68
C LYS A 171 -12.84 -16.00 8.27
N VAL A 172 -12.06 -15.10 7.69
CA VAL A 172 -10.75 -14.70 8.20
C VAL A 172 -10.81 -13.23 8.55
N LEU A 173 -10.50 -12.88 9.79
CA LEU A 173 -10.36 -11.51 10.23
C LEU A 173 -8.90 -11.24 10.53
N THR A 174 -8.39 -10.12 10.05
CA THR A 174 -7.06 -9.63 10.44
C THR A 174 -7.16 -8.29 11.14
N SER A 175 -6.23 -8.06 12.08
CA SER A 175 -6.11 -6.79 12.77
C SER A 175 -4.68 -6.58 13.27
N ALA A 176 -4.32 -5.31 13.48
CA ALA A 176 -3.06 -4.92 14.12
C ALA A 176 -3.22 -4.53 15.60
N THR A 177 -4.41 -4.71 16.20
CA THR A 177 -4.73 -4.31 17.58
C THR A 177 -5.51 -5.40 18.30
N GLN A 178 -5.34 -5.52 19.63
CA GLN A 178 -6.03 -6.54 20.44
C GLN A 178 -7.36 -6.05 21.01
N GLU A 179 -7.56 -4.72 21.07
CA GLU A 179 -8.68 -4.08 21.79
C GLU A 179 -9.99 -4.07 20.99
N ILE A 180 -10.06 -4.74 19.84
CA ILE A 180 -11.28 -4.77 19.05
C ILE A 180 -12.26 -5.77 19.64
N GLU A 181 -13.37 -5.26 20.16
CA GLU A 181 -14.57 -6.06 20.34
C GLU A 181 -15.15 -6.39 18.95
N ILE A 182 -15.07 -7.67 18.56
CA ILE A 182 -15.61 -8.12 17.26
C ILE A 182 -17.13 -8.02 17.31
N PRO A 183 -17.76 -7.13 16.53
CA PRO A 183 -19.20 -6.94 16.61
C PRO A 183 -19.96 -8.19 16.16
N ALA A 184 -21.13 -8.41 16.74
CA ALA A 184 -21.97 -9.58 16.43
C ALA A 184 -22.32 -9.71 14.93
N PHE A 185 -22.42 -8.60 14.19
CA PHE A 185 -22.71 -8.63 12.75
C PHE A 185 -21.60 -9.31 11.93
N ALA A 186 -20.35 -9.30 12.40
CA ALA A 186 -19.25 -10.00 11.74
C ALA A 186 -19.53 -11.51 11.68
N GLY A 187 -20.35 -12.02 12.62
CA GLY A 187 -20.81 -13.40 12.67
C GLY A 187 -19.64 -14.39 12.71
N ILE A 188 -18.55 -14.00 13.37
CA ILE A 188 -17.39 -14.84 13.66
C ILE A 188 -17.74 -15.62 14.92
N LYS A 189 -17.89 -16.94 14.80
CA LYS A 189 -18.26 -17.84 15.91
C LYS A 189 -17.10 -18.76 16.21
N ASP A 190 -16.80 -18.92 17.50
CA ASP A 190 -15.73 -19.79 18.02
C ASP A 190 -14.43 -19.73 17.20
N PRO A 191 -13.86 -18.53 16.95
CA PRO A 191 -12.69 -18.41 16.08
C PRO A 191 -11.44 -18.98 16.75
N VAL A 192 -10.56 -19.54 15.93
CA VAL A 192 -9.17 -19.77 16.32
C VAL A 192 -8.44 -18.43 16.32
N TYR A 193 -7.88 -18.07 17.47
CA TYR A 193 -7.08 -16.86 17.65
C TYR A 193 -5.60 -17.16 17.43
N ILE A 194 -4.99 -16.42 16.51
CA ILE A 194 -3.55 -16.40 16.27
C ILE A 194 -3.04 -15.02 16.66
N ASN A 195 -2.22 -14.93 17.72
CA ASN A 195 -1.76 -13.65 18.26
C ASN A 195 -0.24 -13.49 18.19
N TYR A 196 0.19 -12.63 17.26
CA TYR A 196 1.58 -12.24 16.99
C TYR A 196 1.78 -10.72 17.20
N LEU A 197 0.94 -10.04 18.01
CA LEU A 197 1.10 -8.61 18.29
C LEU A 197 2.37 -8.28 19.07
N SER A 198 2.83 -9.21 19.91
CA SER A 198 4.03 -9.06 20.75
C SER A 198 5.32 -9.57 20.10
N SER A 199 5.21 -10.44 19.10
CA SER A 199 6.34 -11.00 18.35
C SER A 199 6.84 -9.99 17.33
N GLY A 200 7.85 -9.22 17.71
CA GLY A 200 8.43 -8.19 16.86
C GLY A 200 8.03 -6.78 17.27
N LYS A 201 8.26 -6.41 18.54
CA LYS A 201 8.62 -5.02 18.84
C LYS A 201 9.82 -4.68 17.96
N ALA A 202 9.56 -4.14 16.76
CA ALA A 202 10.59 -3.51 15.98
C ALA A 202 11.31 -2.56 16.94
N GLN A 203 12.64 -2.65 17.02
CA GLN A 203 13.45 -1.65 17.73
C GLN A 203 13.36 -0.36 16.92
N LEU A 204 12.18 0.26 16.94
CA LEU A 204 11.93 1.56 16.37
C LEU A 204 12.71 2.54 17.24
N ASN A 205 13.69 3.19 16.63
CA ASN A 205 14.39 4.27 17.30
C ASN A 205 13.46 5.49 17.28
N VAL A 206 12.72 5.70 18.36
CA VAL A 206 11.89 6.91 18.53
C VAL A 206 12.79 8.01 19.04
N LYS A 207 12.78 9.17 18.38
CA LYS A 207 13.51 10.37 18.78
C LYS A 207 12.56 11.57 18.87
N THR A 208 12.60 12.30 19.97
CA THR A 208 11.84 13.56 20.13
C THR A 208 12.70 14.75 19.73
N ILE A 209 12.15 15.65 18.92
CA ILE A 209 12.79 16.89 18.47
C ILE A 209 11.92 18.06 18.91
N LYS A 210 12.47 18.89 19.80
CA LYS A 210 11.83 20.11 20.28
C LYS A 210 11.98 21.23 19.27
N SER A 211 10.88 21.90 18.98
CA SER A 211 10.88 23.14 18.23
C SER A 211 10.66 24.35 19.14
N PRO A 212 11.39 25.45 18.94
CA PRO A 212 11.12 26.70 19.64
C PRO A 212 9.83 27.37 19.13
N SER A 213 9.45 27.14 17.87
CA SER A 213 8.23 27.69 17.28
C SER A 213 7.07 26.70 17.39
N ARG A 214 5.85 27.22 17.49
CA ARG A 214 4.64 26.40 17.51
C ARG A 214 4.36 25.73 16.17
N ASP A 215 4.71 26.42 15.07
CA ASP A 215 4.55 25.90 13.72
C ASP A 215 5.54 24.77 13.40
N LYS A 216 6.71 24.69 14.05
CA LYS A 216 7.73 23.65 13.83
C LYS A 216 8.34 23.63 12.43
N LEU A 217 8.07 24.62 11.57
CA LEU A 217 8.43 24.60 10.14
C LEU A 217 9.95 24.64 9.92
N ASP A 218 10.64 25.60 10.54
CA ASP A 218 12.09 25.73 10.40
C ASP A 218 12.82 24.52 11.03
N THR A 219 12.31 24.02 12.16
CA THR A 219 12.82 22.79 12.80
C THR A 219 12.66 21.57 11.91
N LEU A 220 11.55 21.48 11.16
CA LEU A 220 11.35 20.41 10.18
C LEU A 220 12.38 20.48 9.06
N VAL A 221 12.65 21.68 8.51
CA VAL A 221 13.65 21.86 7.45
C VAL A 221 15.05 21.48 7.94
N ASP A 222 15.41 21.89 9.16
CA ASP A 222 16.68 21.53 9.77
C ASP A 222 16.78 19.99 9.96
N LEU A 223 15.72 19.35 10.46
CA LEU A 223 15.65 17.89 10.62
C LEU A 223 15.80 17.14 9.28
N LEU A 224 15.20 17.67 8.21
CA LEU A 224 15.25 17.03 6.89
C LEU A 224 16.62 17.14 6.22
N SER A 225 17.48 18.07 6.62
CA SER A 225 18.79 18.29 6.00
C SER A 225 19.65 17.01 5.92
N PRO A 226 19.89 16.26 7.02
CA PRO A 226 20.61 14.99 6.96
C PRO A 226 19.82 13.84 6.33
N LEU A 227 18.51 14.02 6.05
CA LEU A 227 17.59 12.96 5.61
C LEU A 227 17.19 13.07 4.13
N ARG A 228 17.69 14.06 3.38
CA ARG A 228 17.20 14.42 2.04
C ARG A 228 17.22 13.29 1.00
N ASN A 229 18.10 12.31 1.16
CA ASN A 229 18.27 11.19 0.21
C ASN A 229 17.70 9.87 0.73
N SER A 230 16.95 9.93 1.83
CA SER A 230 16.33 8.78 2.46
C SER A 230 14.81 8.85 2.24
N PRO A 231 14.15 7.77 1.80
CA PRO A 231 12.71 7.76 1.67
C PRO A 231 12.03 7.90 3.04
N GLY A 232 11.17 8.91 3.17
CA GLY A 232 10.51 9.25 4.43
C GLY A 232 9.06 9.72 4.29
N ILE A 233 8.29 9.58 5.36
CA ILE A 233 6.90 10.06 5.45
C ILE A 233 6.79 11.08 6.58
N ILE A 234 6.16 12.22 6.29
CA ILE A 234 5.76 13.20 7.30
C ILE A 234 4.26 13.10 7.51
N PHE A 235 3.87 12.79 8.74
CA PHE A 235 2.47 12.70 9.15
C PHE A 235 1.97 14.04 9.68
N CYS A 236 0.89 14.51 9.05
CA CYS A 236 0.05 15.61 9.52
C CYS A 236 -1.37 15.08 9.75
N ASN A 237 -2.08 15.63 10.73
CA ASN A 237 -3.44 15.20 11.07
C ASN A 237 -4.47 15.85 10.12
N PHE A 238 -4.17 17.06 9.61
CA PHE A 238 -5.10 17.85 8.79
C PHE A 238 -4.56 18.15 7.39
N LYS A 239 -5.48 18.29 6.41
CA LYS A 239 -5.13 18.64 5.01
C LYS A 239 -4.55 20.04 4.89
N ASP A 240 -5.08 20.98 5.67
CA ASP A 240 -4.60 22.37 5.65
C ASP A 240 -3.16 22.44 6.15
N THR A 241 -2.83 21.68 7.19
CA THR A 241 -1.44 21.54 7.66
C THR A 241 -0.52 20.93 6.60
N ILE A 242 -1.00 19.95 5.82
CA ILE A 242 -0.21 19.43 4.69
C ILE A 242 0.10 20.53 3.68
N GLN A 243 -0.85 21.41 3.37
CA GLN A 243 -0.62 22.51 2.44
C GLN A 243 0.39 23.51 3.00
N GLU A 244 0.27 23.89 4.28
CA GLU A 244 1.22 24.80 4.95
C GLU A 244 2.65 24.25 4.95
N VAL A 245 2.81 22.97 5.31
CA VAL A 245 4.10 22.28 5.28
C VAL A 245 4.62 22.19 3.85
N SER A 246 3.75 21.86 2.88
CA SER A 246 4.12 21.76 1.47
C SER A 246 4.67 23.09 0.92
N ASP A 247 3.97 24.19 1.16
CA ASP A 247 4.38 25.51 0.71
C ASP A 247 5.73 25.92 1.31
N HIS A 248 5.96 25.58 2.58
CA HIS A 248 7.22 25.87 3.26
C HIS A 248 8.36 24.99 2.72
N LEU A 249 8.14 23.70 2.49
CA LEU A 249 9.15 22.81 1.90
C LEU A 249 9.48 23.21 0.46
N PHE A 250 8.48 23.64 -0.31
CA PHE A 250 8.67 24.15 -1.68
C PHE A 250 9.56 25.39 -1.70
N LYS A 251 9.32 26.36 -0.81
CA LYS A 251 10.17 27.56 -0.65
C LYS A 251 11.62 27.20 -0.30
N ASN A 252 11.82 26.11 0.45
CA ASN A 252 13.13 25.57 0.82
C ASN A 252 13.74 24.60 -0.20
N LYS A 253 13.13 24.47 -1.39
CA LYS A 253 13.58 23.59 -2.49
C LYS A 253 13.71 22.12 -2.06
N ILE A 254 12.79 21.66 -1.19
CA ILE A 254 12.70 20.26 -0.79
C ILE A 254 11.59 19.61 -1.60
N ASN A 255 11.98 18.70 -2.50
CA ASN A 255 11.02 18.00 -3.35
C ASN A 255 10.23 16.95 -2.54
N HIS A 256 8.91 16.91 -2.72
CA HIS A 256 8.03 16.05 -1.94
C HIS A 256 6.74 15.74 -2.69
N GLY A 257 6.12 14.62 -2.35
CA GLY A 257 4.77 14.27 -2.75
C GLY A 257 3.76 14.61 -1.65
N ILE A 258 2.49 14.79 -2.04
CA ILE A 258 1.36 14.92 -1.12
C ILE A 258 0.48 13.67 -1.21
N PHE A 259 -0.08 13.23 -0.08
CA PHE A 259 -0.96 12.08 -0.01
C PHE A 259 -2.05 12.22 1.06
N HIS A 260 -3.24 12.68 0.67
CA HIS A 260 -4.38 12.77 1.58
C HIS A 260 -5.70 12.37 0.92
N GLY A 261 -6.72 12.03 1.72
CA GLY A 261 -8.01 11.52 1.23
C GLY A 261 -8.82 12.50 0.36
N GLY A 262 -8.50 13.80 0.41
CA GLY A 262 -9.13 14.82 -0.45
C GLY A 262 -8.61 14.90 -1.89
N MET A 263 -7.55 14.17 -2.24
CA MET A 263 -6.98 14.20 -3.60
C MET A 263 -7.80 13.34 -4.57
N GLU A 264 -7.79 13.70 -5.84
CA GLU A 264 -8.28 12.79 -6.89
C GLU A 264 -7.46 11.49 -6.91
N GLN A 265 -8.12 10.37 -7.21
CA GLN A 265 -7.45 9.06 -7.18
C GLN A 265 -6.26 8.99 -8.13
N LYS A 266 -6.33 9.68 -9.27
CA LYS A 266 -5.24 9.74 -10.26
C LYS A 266 -4.00 10.43 -9.70
N ASP A 267 -4.18 11.51 -8.93
CA ASP A 267 -3.08 12.26 -8.35
C ASP A 267 -2.48 11.54 -7.14
N ARG A 268 -3.33 10.87 -6.35
CA ARG A 268 -2.88 9.92 -5.31
C ARG A 268 -1.97 8.85 -5.89
N GLU A 269 -2.40 8.19 -6.96
CA GLU A 269 -1.62 7.15 -7.61
C GLU A 269 -0.30 7.69 -8.16
N ARG A 270 -0.32 8.86 -8.82
CA ARG A 270 0.90 9.52 -9.33
C ARG A 270 1.88 9.87 -8.22
N SER A 271 1.41 10.42 -7.11
CA SER A 271 2.26 10.80 -5.97
C SER A 271 2.97 9.57 -5.38
N LEU A 272 2.23 8.45 -5.23
CA LEU A 272 2.84 7.19 -4.81
C LEU A 272 3.82 6.62 -5.85
N ILE A 273 3.50 6.65 -7.15
CA ILE A 273 4.41 6.19 -8.21
C ILE A 273 5.73 6.97 -8.15
N LYS A 274 5.65 8.31 -8.10
CA LYS A 274 6.85 9.17 -8.01
C LYS A 274 7.66 8.88 -6.75
N PHE A 275 7.00 8.58 -5.64
CA PHE A 275 7.67 8.17 -4.41
C PHE A 275 8.37 6.81 -4.57
N ARG A 276 7.69 5.80 -5.12
CA ARG A 276 8.28 4.46 -5.38
C ARG A 276 9.45 4.50 -6.36
N ASN A 277 9.39 5.40 -7.33
CA ASN A 277 10.42 5.60 -8.34
C ASN A 277 11.57 6.50 -7.85
N GLY A 278 11.51 7.02 -6.62
CA GLY A 278 12.55 7.88 -6.04
C GLY A 278 12.54 9.33 -6.55
N THR A 279 11.57 9.71 -7.40
CA THR A 279 11.34 11.10 -7.79
C THR A 279 10.99 11.96 -6.60
N TYR A 280 10.17 11.43 -5.69
CA TYR A 280 9.97 12.00 -4.38
C TYR A 280 10.67 11.10 -3.34
N GLN A 281 11.56 11.70 -2.54
CA GLN A 281 12.14 11.05 -1.36
C GLN A 281 11.27 11.31 -0.12
N LEU A 282 10.33 12.24 -0.19
CA LEU A 282 9.50 12.66 0.93
C LEU A 282 8.02 12.60 0.55
N LEU A 283 7.19 12.06 1.42
CA LEU A 283 5.74 12.06 1.27
C LEU A 283 5.07 12.75 2.47
N LEU A 284 4.31 13.81 2.22
CA LEU A 284 3.43 14.43 3.21
C LEU A 284 2.09 13.69 3.22
N ALA A 285 1.69 13.13 4.35
CA ALA A 285 0.49 12.30 4.41
C ALA A 285 -0.36 12.50 5.67
N THR A 286 -1.66 12.21 5.53
CA THR A 286 -2.56 12.00 6.67
C THR A 286 -2.62 10.52 7.05
N ASP A 287 -2.97 10.23 8.29
CA ASP A 287 -3.15 8.86 8.79
C ASP A 287 -4.13 8.03 8.00
N LEU A 288 -5.26 8.62 7.62
CA LEU A 288 -6.27 7.90 6.85
C LEU A 288 -5.73 7.52 5.48
N ALA A 289 -4.97 8.42 4.87
CA ALA A 289 -4.44 8.19 3.53
C ALA A 289 -3.29 7.19 3.56
N ALA A 290 -2.30 7.33 4.45
CA ALA A 290 -1.10 6.49 4.45
C ALA A 290 -1.32 5.00 4.81
N ARG A 291 -2.55 4.57 5.07
CA ARG A 291 -2.88 3.17 5.40
C ARG A 291 -2.98 2.30 4.16
N GLY A 292 -2.35 1.14 4.22
CA GLY A 292 -2.25 0.21 3.09
C GLY A 292 -1.51 0.81 1.88
N ILE A 293 -0.70 1.86 2.07
CA ILE A 293 0.15 2.34 0.98
C ILE A 293 1.26 1.32 0.73
N ASP A 294 1.33 0.91 -0.53
CA ASP A 294 2.43 0.13 -1.07
C ASP A 294 3.56 1.08 -1.48
N VAL A 295 4.54 1.20 -0.59
CA VAL A 295 5.72 2.04 -0.73
C VAL A 295 6.97 1.24 -0.38
N PRO A 296 8.14 1.55 -0.98
CA PRO A 296 9.43 1.03 -0.61
C PRO A 296 9.72 1.18 0.88
N GLU A 297 10.79 0.54 1.31
CA GLU A 297 11.35 0.70 2.65
C GLU A 297 11.44 2.18 3.03
N ILE A 298 10.72 2.56 4.08
CA ILE A 298 10.74 3.91 4.64
C ILE A 298 11.84 3.94 5.71
N GLN A 299 12.85 4.78 5.52
CA GLN A 299 13.99 4.88 6.45
C GLN A 299 13.66 5.74 7.67
N PHE A 300 12.77 6.71 7.51
CA PHE A 300 12.33 7.55 8.62
C PHE A 300 10.88 7.98 8.53
N ILE A 301 10.30 8.26 9.68
CA ILE A 301 8.97 8.85 9.81
C ILE A 301 9.10 10.11 10.64
N ILE A 302 8.35 11.16 10.29
CA ILE A 302 8.25 12.37 11.09
C ILE A 302 6.80 12.58 11.48
N HIS A 303 6.52 12.54 12.77
CA HIS A 303 5.25 13.00 13.34
C HIS A 303 5.33 14.52 13.46
N TYR A 304 4.94 15.24 12.40
CA TYR A 304 4.88 16.69 12.44
C TYR A 304 3.75 17.16 13.36
N GLN A 305 2.60 16.49 13.30
CA GLN A 305 1.55 16.59 14.31
C GLN A 305 1.48 15.29 15.12
N LEU A 306 1.27 15.41 16.43
CA LEU A 306 1.19 14.26 17.33
C LEU A 306 -0.05 13.40 16.98
N PRO A 307 0.07 12.07 16.98
CA PRO A 307 -1.09 11.20 16.81
C PRO A 307 -2.05 11.34 17.99
N HIS A 308 -3.33 11.04 17.76
CA HIS A 308 -4.36 11.20 18.80
C HIS A 308 -4.44 10.01 19.75
N SER A 309 -3.84 8.87 19.39
CA SER A 309 -3.91 7.63 20.18
C SER A 309 -2.68 6.73 19.99
N ALA A 310 -2.44 5.82 20.94
CA ALA A 310 -1.36 4.83 20.86
C ALA A 310 -1.50 3.84 19.68
N PRO A 311 -2.70 3.37 19.30
CA PRO A 311 -2.88 2.58 18.08
C PRO A 311 -2.47 3.34 16.82
N GLU A 312 -2.83 4.62 16.71
CA GLU A 312 -2.44 5.47 15.58
C GLU A 312 -0.92 5.65 15.51
N PHE A 313 -0.26 5.88 16.65
CA PHE A 313 1.20 5.96 16.73
C PHE A 313 1.86 4.66 16.22
N THR A 314 1.38 3.51 16.69
CA THR A 314 1.84 2.19 16.24
C THR A 314 1.65 2.00 14.73
N HIS A 315 0.49 2.41 14.19
CA HIS A 315 0.20 2.29 12.76
C HIS A 315 1.07 3.18 11.87
N ARG A 316 1.32 4.44 12.29
CA ARG A 316 2.27 5.33 11.61
C ARG A 316 3.64 4.66 11.57
N ASN A 317 4.12 4.23 12.74
CA ASN A 317 5.42 3.61 12.89
C ASN A 317 5.59 2.29 12.14
N GLY A 318 4.52 1.51 11.95
CA GLY A 318 4.53 0.31 11.11
C GLY A 318 4.79 0.57 9.61
N ARG A 319 4.90 1.83 9.18
CA ARG A 319 5.35 2.19 7.83
C ARG A 319 6.88 2.17 7.68
N THR A 320 7.64 2.23 8.77
CA THR A 320 9.10 2.07 8.82
C THR A 320 9.46 0.78 9.57
N ALA A 321 10.71 0.34 9.49
CA ALA A 321 11.23 -0.84 10.21
C ALA A 321 10.43 -2.14 9.98
N ARG A 322 10.04 -2.42 8.72
CA ARG A 322 9.43 -3.71 8.35
C ARG A 322 10.51 -4.81 8.39
N MET A 323 10.17 -6.00 8.90
CA MET A 323 11.00 -7.22 8.87
C MET A 323 12.50 -7.02 9.20
N ASN A 324 12.82 -6.80 10.48
CA ASN A 324 14.20 -6.76 11.03
C ASN A 324 15.11 -5.58 10.61
N GLN A 325 14.56 -4.53 9.99
CA GLN A 325 15.35 -3.37 9.53
C GLN A 325 15.28 -2.16 10.47
N LYS A 326 16.31 -1.31 10.41
CA LYS A 326 16.48 -0.11 11.26
C LYS A 326 15.77 1.10 10.63
N GLY A 327 14.77 1.64 11.30
CA GLY A 327 14.11 2.89 10.93
C GLY A 327 14.02 3.85 12.12
N THR A 328 14.01 5.16 11.87
CA THR A 328 13.90 6.19 12.93
C THR A 328 12.57 6.92 12.84
N ALA A 329 11.82 6.95 13.93
CA ALA A 329 10.61 7.76 14.06
C ALA A 329 10.94 9.04 14.83
N TYR A 330 10.86 10.18 14.16
CA TYR A 330 11.04 11.49 14.76
C TYR A 330 9.69 12.06 15.18
N VAL A 331 9.60 12.54 16.41
CA VAL A 331 8.41 13.22 16.95
C VAL A 331 8.75 14.70 17.09
N LEU A 332 8.14 15.53 16.25
CA LEU A 332 8.29 16.98 16.28
C LEU A 332 7.23 17.58 17.18
N HIS A 333 7.66 18.25 18.25
CA HIS A 333 6.74 18.90 19.19
C HIS A 333 7.24 20.30 19.55
N TRP A 334 6.29 21.18 19.87
CA TRP A 334 6.64 22.50 20.37
C TRP A 334 7.16 22.40 21.82
N GLU A 335 8.12 23.23 22.20
CA GLU A 335 8.72 23.21 23.54
C GLU A 335 7.71 23.36 24.70
N LYS A 336 6.53 23.94 24.42
CA LYS A 336 5.43 24.15 25.39
C LYS A 336 4.24 23.20 25.18
N GLU A 337 4.41 22.18 24.33
CA GLU A 337 3.42 21.14 24.06
C GLU A 337 3.81 19.88 24.81
N ASP A 338 2.88 19.35 25.63
CA ASP A 338 3.07 18.08 26.33
C ASP A 338 3.01 16.91 25.35
N LEU A 339 3.85 15.91 25.60
CA LEU A 339 3.83 14.67 24.84
C LEU A 339 2.80 13.69 25.46
N PRO A 340 2.00 12.99 24.65
CA PRO A 340 1.13 11.92 25.13
C PRO A 340 1.91 10.83 25.86
N ASP A 341 1.29 10.18 26.86
CA ASP A 341 1.91 9.17 27.73
C ASP A 341 2.51 7.97 26.96
N PHE A 342 2.00 7.68 25.77
CA PHE A 342 2.50 6.61 24.90
C PHE A 342 3.75 6.99 24.09
N ILE A 343 4.24 8.24 24.20
CA ILE A 343 5.49 8.72 23.60
C ILE A 343 6.51 8.97 24.71
N THR A 344 7.52 8.11 24.80
CA THR A 344 8.62 8.32 25.76
C THR A 344 9.60 9.37 25.23
N PRO A 345 9.84 10.48 25.95
CA PRO A 345 10.79 11.49 25.52
C PRO A 345 12.21 10.95 25.52
N THR A 346 12.98 11.29 24.48
CA THR A 346 14.41 11.02 24.41
C THR A 346 15.21 12.28 24.71
N PRO A 347 16.48 12.17 25.17
CA PRO A 347 17.35 13.33 25.32
C PRO A 347 17.40 14.15 24.03
N ASP A 348 17.32 15.49 24.15
CA ASP A 348 17.28 16.39 23.01
C ASP A 348 18.54 16.24 22.16
N GLU A 349 18.40 15.68 20.96
CA GLU A 349 19.49 15.58 20.02
C GLU A 349 19.48 16.84 19.14
N LYS A 350 20.53 17.67 19.24
CA LYS A 350 20.70 18.79 18.33
C LYS A 350 20.93 18.24 16.92
N VAL A 351 20.02 18.53 16.00
CA VAL A 351 20.19 18.18 14.60
C VAL A 351 21.46 18.86 14.08
N LYS A 352 22.47 18.06 13.75
CA LYS A 352 23.67 18.59 13.09
C LYS A 352 23.34 18.83 11.62
N LYS A 353 23.52 20.06 11.15
CA LYS A 353 23.51 20.36 9.72
C LYS A 353 24.65 19.58 9.07
N MET A 354 24.29 18.67 8.18
CA MET A 354 25.23 18.00 7.28
C MET A 354 25.02 18.56 5.89
N ASP A 355 26.12 18.75 5.18
CA ASP A 355 26.08 19.11 3.77
C ASP A 355 25.41 18.00 2.96
N ALA A 356 24.56 18.39 2.02
CA ALA A 356 23.83 17.47 1.17
C ALA A 356 24.83 16.65 0.33
N GLN A 357 24.84 15.34 0.53
CA GLN A 357 25.58 14.43 -0.34
C GLN A 357 24.91 14.36 -1.71
N THR A 358 25.70 14.47 -2.77
CA THR A 358 25.26 14.33 -4.16
C THR A 358 24.84 12.88 -4.42
N SER A 359 23.54 12.63 -4.50
CA SER A 359 22.98 11.38 -5.00
C SER A 359 22.29 11.62 -6.34
N ILE A 360 22.14 10.55 -7.12
CA ILE A 360 21.35 10.57 -8.36
C ILE A 360 19.92 10.97 -8.02
N THR A 361 19.45 12.05 -8.64
CA THR A 361 18.04 12.46 -8.58
C THR A 361 17.30 11.68 -9.66
N TRP A 362 16.19 11.03 -9.30
CA TRP A 362 15.37 10.27 -10.22
C TRP A 362 14.20 11.11 -10.73
N GLU A 363 13.80 10.88 -11.98
CA GLU A 363 12.58 11.43 -12.57
C GLU A 363 11.69 10.28 -13.07
N THR A 364 10.38 10.49 -13.00
CA THR A 364 9.40 9.50 -13.45
C THR A 364 8.84 9.89 -14.80
N LEU A 365 9.04 9.02 -15.79
CA LEU A 365 8.46 9.16 -17.10
C LEU A 365 7.19 8.33 -17.23
N PHE A 366 6.16 8.92 -17.82
CA PHE A 366 4.94 8.25 -18.25
C PHE A 366 5.05 7.74 -19.67
N ILE A 367 4.48 6.56 -19.90
CA ILE A 367 4.37 5.92 -21.21
C ILE A 367 2.90 5.60 -21.46
N SER A 368 2.36 6.04 -22.59
CA SER A 368 0.94 5.85 -22.92
C SER A 368 0.55 4.42 -23.34
N GLY A 369 1.43 3.44 -23.16
CA GLY A 369 1.23 2.05 -23.54
C GLY A 369 1.27 1.13 -22.32
N GLY A 370 0.37 0.15 -22.26
CA GLY A 370 0.24 -0.78 -21.13
C GLY A 370 -0.06 -2.22 -21.55
N ARG A 371 -0.48 -3.04 -20.58
CA ARG A 371 -0.76 -4.47 -20.79
C ARG A 371 -1.81 -4.73 -21.87
N LYS A 372 -2.86 -3.90 -21.99
CA LYS A 372 -3.89 -4.05 -23.04
C LYS A 372 -3.30 -3.95 -24.44
N ASP A 373 -2.17 -3.27 -24.59
CA ASP A 373 -1.44 -3.14 -25.84
C ASP A 373 -0.41 -4.27 -26.06
N LYS A 374 -0.43 -5.31 -25.22
CA LYS A 374 0.53 -6.43 -25.19
C LYS A 374 1.97 -6.00 -24.92
N ILE A 375 2.14 -4.90 -24.19
CA ILE A 375 3.44 -4.39 -23.75
C ILE A 375 3.80 -5.07 -22.42
N SER A 376 5.01 -5.61 -22.32
CA SER A 376 5.59 -6.18 -21.11
C SER A 376 6.63 -5.23 -20.48
N LYS A 377 7.03 -5.49 -19.23
CA LYS A 377 8.13 -4.74 -18.58
C LYS A 377 9.44 -4.86 -19.38
N GLY A 378 9.72 -6.03 -19.95
CA GLY A 378 10.91 -6.26 -20.78
C GLY A 378 10.92 -5.47 -22.08
N ASP A 379 9.75 -5.21 -22.66
CA ASP A 379 9.65 -4.37 -23.86
C ASP A 379 9.98 -2.91 -23.53
N ILE A 380 9.48 -2.42 -22.39
CA ILE A 380 9.80 -1.07 -21.90
C ILE A 380 11.29 -0.98 -21.57
N ALA A 381 11.86 -1.95 -20.86
CA ALA A 381 13.30 -1.97 -20.59
C ALA A 381 14.12 -1.94 -21.89
N GLY A 382 13.72 -2.72 -22.89
CA GLY A 382 14.35 -2.71 -24.21
C GLY A 382 14.27 -1.36 -24.92
N LEU A 383 13.15 -0.63 -24.79
CA LEU A 383 13.00 0.71 -25.34
C LEU A 383 14.05 1.67 -24.74
N PHE A 384 14.14 1.73 -23.42
CA PHE A 384 15.03 2.66 -22.72
C PHE A 384 16.51 2.29 -22.86
N LEU A 385 16.87 1.01 -22.79
CA LEU A 385 18.26 0.57 -22.89
C LEU A 385 18.80 0.62 -24.34
N LYS A 386 17.99 0.21 -25.32
CA LYS A 386 18.47 0.08 -26.71
C LYS A 386 18.23 1.33 -27.54
N GLN A 387 17.06 1.95 -27.42
CA GLN A 387 16.74 3.16 -28.19
C GLN A 387 17.11 4.40 -27.40
N GLY A 388 16.91 4.43 -26.08
CA GLY A 388 17.26 5.58 -25.24
C GLY A 388 18.70 5.58 -24.72
N ASN A 389 19.52 4.61 -25.15
CA ASN A 389 20.94 4.48 -24.81
C ASN A 389 21.25 4.56 -23.29
N LEU A 390 20.32 4.14 -22.43
CA LEU A 390 20.55 4.06 -20.98
C LEU A 390 21.40 2.85 -20.63
N GLN A 391 22.26 3.01 -19.63
CA GLN A 391 22.91 1.89 -18.97
C GLN A 391 21.91 1.13 -18.09
N LYS A 392 22.20 -0.13 -17.80
CA LYS A 392 21.29 -1.00 -17.04
C LYS A 392 21.05 -0.46 -15.62
N GLU A 393 22.07 0.14 -15.03
CA GLU A 393 22.09 0.71 -13.68
C GLU A 393 21.29 2.03 -13.61
N GLU A 394 21.08 2.67 -14.76
CA GLU A 394 20.35 3.93 -14.90
C GLU A 394 18.85 3.70 -15.16
N LEU A 395 18.44 2.45 -15.41
CA LEU A 395 17.04 2.09 -15.55
C LEU A 395 16.48 1.67 -14.20
N GLY A 396 15.66 2.54 -13.60
CA GLY A 396 15.02 2.25 -12.33
C GLY A 396 13.75 1.42 -12.48
N ASN A 397 12.85 1.53 -11.49
CA ASN A 397 11.63 0.73 -11.44
C ASN A 397 10.71 0.97 -12.67
N ILE A 398 10.11 -0.12 -13.17
CA ILE A 398 9.10 -0.09 -14.23
C ILE A 398 7.76 -0.55 -13.66
N GLU A 399 6.83 0.40 -13.55
CA GLU A 399 5.46 0.15 -13.16
C GLU A 399 4.55 0.02 -14.38
N LEU A 400 4.20 -1.22 -14.73
CA LEU A 400 3.32 -1.52 -15.85
C LEU A 400 1.86 -1.62 -15.38
N LYS A 401 0.98 -0.78 -15.93
CA LYS A 401 -0.47 -0.76 -15.68
C LYS A 401 -1.22 -1.33 -16.89
N GLN A 402 -2.56 -1.33 -16.81
CA GLN A 402 -3.41 -1.85 -17.90
C GLN A 402 -3.27 -1.01 -19.18
N ASP A 403 -3.33 0.32 -19.04
CA ASP A 403 -3.41 1.24 -20.18
C ASP A 403 -2.16 2.12 -20.35
N CYS A 404 -1.22 2.06 -19.40
CA CYS A 404 0.00 2.87 -19.39
C CYS A 404 1.14 2.19 -18.62
N ALA A 405 2.30 2.83 -18.58
CA ALA A 405 3.41 2.47 -17.71
C ALA A 405 4.14 3.71 -17.19
N PHE A 406 4.94 3.51 -16.14
CA PHE A 406 5.81 4.52 -15.55
C PHE A 406 7.21 3.96 -15.35
N VAL A 407 8.23 4.77 -15.62
CA VAL A 407 9.64 4.36 -15.58
C VAL A 407 10.46 5.40 -14.84
N ALA A 408 11.29 4.96 -13.89
CA ALA A 408 12.27 5.81 -13.23
C ALA A 408 13.56 5.89 -14.05
N VAL A 409 14.05 7.12 -14.28
CA VAL A 409 15.31 7.41 -14.99
C VAL A 409 16.08 8.53 -14.29
N PRO A 410 17.39 8.74 -14.54
CA PRO A 410 18.13 9.86 -13.98
C PRO A 410 17.54 11.19 -14.47
N ALA A 411 17.37 12.14 -13.56
CA ALA A 411 16.77 13.44 -13.85
C ALA A 411 17.49 14.19 -14.98
N GLU A 412 18.81 14.10 -15.02
CA GLU A 412 19.65 14.73 -16.04
C GLU A 412 19.42 14.17 -17.45
N LYS A 413 19.01 12.89 -17.58
CA LYS A 413 18.75 12.23 -18.86
C LYS A 413 17.29 12.27 -19.29
N ALA A 414 16.38 12.67 -18.39
CA ALA A 414 14.94 12.61 -18.63
C ALA A 414 14.52 13.42 -19.87
N GLY A 415 15.08 14.61 -20.07
CA GLY A 415 14.77 15.47 -21.22
C GLY A 415 15.18 14.85 -22.57
N GLU A 416 16.39 14.32 -22.65
CA GLU A 416 16.92 13.64 -23.85
C GLU A 416 16.09 12.39 -24.17
N LEU A 417 15.82 11.56 -23.16
CA LEU A 417 15.00 10.36 -23.31
C LEU A 417 13.59 10.66 -23.80
N ILE A 418 12.96 11.74 -23.32
CA ILE A 418 11.66 12.16 -23.84
C ILE A 418 11.78 12.54 -25.31
N ALA A 419 12.79 13.33 -25.68
CA ALA A 419 12.96 13.77 -27.06
C ALA A 419 13.16 12.58 -28.03
N GLU A 420 13.95 11.59 -27.62
CA GLU A 420 14.27 10.42 -28.44
C GLU A 420 13.16 9.35 -28.47
N LEU A 421 12.55 9.07 -27.31
CA LEU A 421 11.62 7.94 -27.17
C LEU A 421 10.15 8.32 -27.41
N ASN A 422 9.80 9.60 -27.32
CA ASN A 422 8.44 10.03 -27.58
C ASN A 422 8.06 9.72 -29.03
N ASN A 423 6.84 9.24 -29.25
CA ASN A 423 6.34 8.78 -30.55
C ASN A 423 7.05 7.54 -31.14
N SER A 424 7.89 6.87 -30.37
CA SER A 424 8.46 5.57 -30.75
C SER A 424 7.38 4.47 -30.85
N ARG A 425 7.69 3.41 -31.60
CA ARG A 425 6.80 2.26 -31.76
C ARG A 425 7.21 1.15 -30.79
N LEU A 426 6.31 0.81 -29.87
CA LEU A 426 6.48 -0.31 -28.95
C LEU A 426 5.42 -1.37 -29.26
N LYS A 427 5.88 -2.53 -29.75
CA LYS A 427 5.01 -3.57 -30.34
C LYS A 427 4.14 -2.98 -31.45
N ARG A 428 2.81 -3.03 -31.28
CA ARG A 428 1.84 -2.55 -32.27
C ARG A 428 1.38 -1.12 -32.02
N LYS A 429 1.84 -0.48 -30.93
CA LYS A 429 1.38 0.84 -30.50
C LYS A 429 2.47 1.90 -30.66
N LYS A 430 2.07 3.08 -31.12
CA LYS A 430 2.89 4.28 -31.02
C LYS A 430 2.70 4.86 -29.62
N VAL A 431 3.77 4.95 -28.84
CA VAL A 431 3.71 5.39 -27.44
C VAL A 431 4.10 6.86 -27.33
N ARG A 432 3.44 7.58 -26.42
CA ARG A 432 3.86 8.91 -25.98
C ARG A 432 4.67 8.75 -24.70
N VAL A 433 5.80 9.45 -24.64
CA VAL A 433 6.68 9.51 -23.46
C VAL A 433 6.69 10.95 -22.96
N SER A 434 6.46 11.14 -21.67
CA SER A 434 6.43 12.48 -21.06
C SER A 434 6.82 12.43 -19.60
N LEU A 435 7.29 13.54 -19.05
CA LEU A 435 7.41 13.72 -17.60
C LEU A 435 6.01 13.76 -16.96
N ILE A 436 5.90 13.39 -15.69
CA ILE A 436 4.67 13.54 -14.89
C ILE A 436 4.92 14.29 -13.60
#